data_AF-A0A377QYB5-F1
#
_entry.id   AF-A0A377QYB5-F1
#
_cell.length_a   1.000
_cell.length_b   1.000
_cell.length_c   1.000
_cell.angle_alpha   90.00
_cell.angle_beta   90.00
_cell.angle_gamma   90.00
#
_symmetry.space_group_name_H-M   'P 1'
#
loop_
_entity.id
_entity.type
_entity.pdbx_description
1 polymer ?
#
loop_
_entity_poly.entity_id
_entity_poly.type
_entity_poly.pdbx_seq_one_letter_code
_entity_poly.pdbx_strand_id
1 'polypeptide(L)' 'MNLYQQLISLTDRHTRAAATLTTDLGGGTWQAQTQSGRTVILRGQGEAGRRVFYDAGTGSILAPAPDSDISDIAV' A
#
# COMPACT_ATOMS: atom_id res chain seq x y z
N MET A 1 30.75 -12.01 3.33
CA MET A 1 29.28 -11.87 3.41
C MET A 1 28.96 -11.02 4.63
N ASN A 2 28.15 -9.96 4.48
CA ASN A 2 27.97 -8.93 5.51
C ASN A 2 26.59 -9.06 6.16
N LEU A 3 26.54 -9.66 7.36
CA LEU A 3 25.31 -9.94 8.11
C LEU A 3 24.45 -8.67 8.35
N TYR A 4 25.12 -7.52 8.45
CA TYR A 4 24.49 -6.21 8.62
C TYR A 4 23.65 -5.79 7.40
N GLN A 5 24.12 -6.07 6.19
CA GLN A 5 23.37 -5.77 4.96
C GLN A 5 22.16 -6.69 4.80
N GLN A 6 22.27 -7.95 5.24
CA GLN A 6 21.14 -8.88 5.29
C GLN A 6 20.06 -8.42 6.28
N LEU A 7 20.45 -7.96 7.47
CA LEU A 7 19.50 -7.42 8.45
C LEU A 7 18.80 -6.14 7.96
N ILE A 8 19.51 -5.23 7.30
CA ILE A 8 18.90 -4.06 6.68
C ILE A 8 17.94 -4.49 5.58
N SER A 9 18.31 -5.43 4.72
CA SER A 9 17.41 -5.91 3.65
C SER A 9 16.13 -6.59 4.17
N LEU A 10 16.18 -7.16 5.39
CA LEU A 10 15.01 -7.71 6.08
C LEU A 10 14.16 -6.61 6.75
N THR A 11 14.76 -5.45 7.05
CA THR A 11 14.10 -4.29 7.68
C THR A 11 13.55 -3.31 6.64
N ASP A 12 14.19 -3.22 5.46
CA ASP A 12 13.66 -2.71 4.18
C ASP A 12 12.58 -3.64 3.61
N ARG A 13 11.80 -4.26 4.50
CA ARG A 13 10.49 -4.75 4.19
C ARG A 13 9.70 -3.53 3.79
N HIS A 14 9.80 -3.13 2.51
CA HIS A 14 8.95 -2.12 1.91
C HIS A 14 7.56 -2.39 2.45
N THR A 15 7.07 -1.48 3.29
CA THR A 15 5.82 -1.66 4.02
C THR A 15 4.68 -1.47 3.03
N ARG A 16 4.64 -2.34 2.02
CA ARG A 16 3.65 -2.36 0.96
C ARG A 16 2.39 -2.91 1.58
N ALA A 17 1.39 -2.06 1.63
CA ALA A 17 0.05 -2.41 2.01
C ALA A 17 -0.88 -2.20 0.82
N ALA A 18 -2.11 -2.70 0.94
CA ALA A 18 -3.14 -2.51 -0.07
C ALA A 18 -4.34 -1.80 0.53
N ALA A 19 -4.92 -0.87 -0.22
CA ALA A 19 -6.15 -0.16 0.14
C ALA A 19 -6.96 0.14 -1.12
N THR A 20 -8.27 0.25 -0.96
CA THR A 20 -9.20 0.65 -2.02
C THR A 20 -9.40 2.15 -1.96
N LEU A 21 -9.14 2.84 -3.08
CA LEU A 21 -9.38 4.27 -3.19
C LEU A 21 -10.89 4.53 -3.12
N THR A 22 -11.33 5.44 -2.25
CA THR A 22 -12.75 5.70 -1.97
C THR A 22 -13.19 7.08 -2.47
N THR A 23 -12.38 8.12 -2.25
CA THR A 23 -12.74 9.50 -2.57
C THR A 23 -11.51 10.25 -3.04
N ASP A 24 -11.63 10.95 -4.18
CA ASP A 24 -10.63 11.90 -4.64
C ASP A 24 -10.72 13.18 -3.80
N LEU A 25 -9.61 13.58 -3.18
CA LEU A 25 -9.50 14.80 -2.40
C LEU A 25 -8.86 15.95 -3.20
N GLY A 26 -8.49 15.70 -4.45
CA GLY A 26 -7.83 16.64 -5.34
C GLY A 26 -6.31 16.69 -5.15
N GLY A 27 -5.62 17.27 -6.15
CA GLY A 27 -4.17 17.46 -6.10
C GLY A 27 -3.36 16.16 -6.01
N GLY A 28 -3.91 15.04 -6.51
CA GLY A 28 -3.29 13.72 -6.39
C GLY A 28 -3.36 13.13 -4.97
N THR A 29 -4.30 13.58 -4.15
CA THR A 29 -4.54 13.04 -2.81
C THR A 29 -5.85 12.26 -2.78
N TRP A 30 -5.83 11.11 -2.14
CA TRP A 30 -6.95 10.18 -2.11
C TRP A 30 -7.26 9.73 -0.69
N GLN A 31 -8.54 9.65 -0.36
CA GLN A 31 -9.00 8.85 0.76
C GLN A 31 -9.10 7.39 0.32
N ALA A 32 -8.54 6.47 1.09
CA ALA A 32 -8.60 5.03 0.81
C ALA A 32 -8.99 4.24 2.05
N GLN A 33 -9.51 3.03 1.87
CA GLN A 33 -9.86 2.11 2.94
C GLN A 33 -9.01 0.84 2.86
N THR A 34 -8.34 0.49 3.95
CA THR A 34 -7.57 -0.76 4.05
C THR A 34 -8.51 -1.95 4.14
N GLN A 35 -7.98 -3.16 3.92
CA GLN A 35 -8.75 -4.41 4.09
C GLN A 35 -9.35 -4.57 5.50
N SER A 36 -8.69 -4.02 6.53
CA SER A 36 -9.19 -4.01 7.91
C SER A 36 -10.28 -2.96 8.17
N GLY A 37 -10.70 -2.20 7.16
CA GLY A 37 -11.70 -1.12 7.30
C GLY A 37 -11.14 0.21 7.79
N ARG A 38 -9.82 0.34 8.00
CA ARG A 38 -9.21 1.61 8.41
C ARG A 38 -9.12 2.59 7.25
N THR A 39 -9.52 3.83 7.46
CA THR A 39 -9.33 4.91 6.49
C THR A 39 -7.88 5.41 6.53
N VAL A 40 -7.26 5.57 5.36
CA VAL A 40 -5.92 6.11 5.17
C VAL A 40 -5.92 7.17 4.07
N ILE A 41 -4.97 8.10 4.12
CA ILE A 41 -4.77 9.12 3.08
C ILE A 41 -3.57 8.72 2.24
N LEU A 42 -3.79 8.61 0.93
CA LEU A 42 -2.78 8.22 -0.04
C LEU A 42 -2.47 9.35 -1.01
N ARG A 43 -1.27 9.35 -1.57
CA ARG A 43 -0.81 10.35 -2.53
C ARG A 43 -0.31 9.68 -3.81
N GLY A 44 -0.75 10.18 -4.95
CA GLY A 44 -0.37 9.69 -6.27
C GLY A 44 -1.54 9.64 -7.24
N GLN A 45 -1.30 8.98 -8.36
CA GLN A 45 -2.31 8.75 -9.38
C GLN A 45 -3.17 7.54 -9.02
N GLY A 46 -4.47 7.62 -9.27
CA GLY A 46 -5.42 6.58 -8.91
C GLY A 46 -6.81 6.85 -9.46
N GLU A 47 -7.72 5.92 -9.23
CA GLU A 47 -9.12 6.00 -9.65
C GLU A 47 -10.00 5.49 -8.50
N ALA A 48 -11.15 6.16 -8.26
CA ALA A 48 -12.08 5.76 -7.22
C ALA A 48 -12.58 4.32 -7.44
N GLY A 49 -12.68 3.55 -6.37
CA GLY A 49 -13.07 2.14 -6.39
C GLY A 49 -11.93 1.17 -6.72
N ARG A 50 -10.75 1.64 -7.16
CA ARG A 50 -9.62 0.76 -7.46
C ARG A 50 -8.80 0.42 -6.22
N ARG A 51 -8.37 -0.83 -6.14
CA ARG A 51 -7.37 -1.26 -5.16
C ARG A 51 -5.97 -0.90 -5.63
N VAL A 52 -5.16 -0.36 -4.73
CA VAL A 52 -3.77 0.03 -5.03
C VAL A 52 -2.83 -0.48 -3.94
N PHE A 53 -1.60 -0.79 -4.34
CA PHE A 53 -0.49 -0.91 -3.42
C PHE A 53 0.02 0.48 -3.06
N TYR A 54 0.34 0.67 -1.78
CA TYR A 54 0.92 1.90 -1.27
C TYR A 54 2.03 1.60 -0.27
N ASP A 55 2.95 2.56 -0.12
CA ASP A 55 3.95 2.53 0.94
C ASP A 55 3.33 3.03 2.25
N ALA A 56 3.25 2.18 3.27
CA ALA A 56 2.59 2.49 4.52
C ALA A 56 3.34 3.50 5.41
N GLY A 57 4.62 3.75 5.15
CA GLY A 57 5.40 4.78 5.84
C GLY A 57 5.12 6.19 5.29
N THR A 58 4.97 6.32 3.98
CA THR A 58 4.84 7.62 3.28
C THR A 58 3.43 7.93 2.77
N GLY A 59 2.59 6.90 2.61
CA GLY A 59 1.28 6.98 1.97
C GLY A 59 1.33 7.08 0.44
N SER A 60 2.50 6.87 -0.17
CA SER A 60 2.65 6.98 -1.63
C SER A 60 2.01 5.80 -2.34
N ILE A 61 1.17 6.06 -3.34
CA ILE A 61 0.63 5.05 -4.24
C ILE A 61 1.77 4.54 -5.12
N LEU A 62 1.91 3.21 -5.17
CA LEU A 62 3.02 2.55 -5.88
C LEU A 62 2.56 1.95 -7.20
N ALA A 63 1.45 1.21 -7.18
CA ALA A 63 0.93 0.49 -8.34
C ALA A 63 -0.52 0.07 -8.10
N PRO A 64 -1.30 -0.22 -9.16
CA PRO A 64 -2.56 -0.94 -9.03
C PRO A 64 -2.34 -2.28 -8.32
N ALA A 65 -3.27 -2.64 -7.43
CA ALA A 65 -3.31 -3.94 -6.80
C ALA A 65 -4.44 -4.77 -7.42
N PRO A 66 -4.29 -6.10 -7.55
CA PRO A 66 -5.39 -6.94 -7.97
C PRO A 66 -6.52 -6.89 -6.92
N ASP A 67 -7.76 -6.99 -7.38
CA ASP A 67 -8.94 -7.07 -6.51
C ASP A 67 -9.03 -8.41 -5.74
N SER A 68 -8.10 -9.33 -6.00
CA SER A 68 -7.99 -10.60 -5.30
C SER A 68 -7.77 -10.37 -3.80
N ASP A 69 -8.54 -11.07 -2.98
CA ASP A 69 -8.19 -11.25 -1.58
C ASP A 69 -6.78 -11.85 -1.54
N ILE A 70 -5.86 -11.15 -0.89
CA ILE A 70 -4.56 -11.72 -0.55
C ILE A 70 -4.88 -12.90 0.36
N SER A 71 -4.97 -14.08 -0.22
CA SER A 71 -4.97 -15.32 0.54
C SER A 71 -3.57 -15.41 1.13
N ASP A 72 -3.49 -15.37 2.46
CA ASP A 72 -2.25 -15.65 3.17
C ASP A 72 -1.65 -16.94 2.61
N ILE A 73 -0.36 -16.89 2.28
CA ILE A 73 0.43 -18.09 2.04
C ILE A 73 0.57 -18.70 3.44
N ALA A 74 -0.14 -19.79 3.71
CA ALA A 74 0.09 -20.59 4.89
C ALA A 74 1.57 -21.05 4.86
N VAL A 75 2.36 -20.51 5.79
CA VAL A 75 3.72 -20.99 6.09
C VAL A 75 3.62 -22.21 6.99
#